data_AF-A0A9D0XZK0-F1
#
_entry.id   AF-A0A9D0XZK0-F1
#
_cell.length_a   1.000
_cell.length_b   1.000
_cell.length_c   1.000
_cell.angle_alpha   90.00
_cell.angle_beta   90.00
_cell.angle_gamma   90.00
#
_symmetry.space_group_name_H-M   'P 1'
#
loop_
_entity.id
_entity.type
_entity.pdbx_description
1 polymer ?
#
loop_
_entity_poly.entity_id
_entity_poly.type
_entity_poly.pdbx_seq_one_letter_code
_entity_poly.pdbx_strand_id
1 'polypeptide(L)'
;MKITKIIALFLITALIFSAGSYVKADQTKTGDHQTDENFDTTKVDQGSVGARYIPSEEKRVKTRVQNSDLKYDYDLFGRENFEYFPLQLGNGNYKVLVFENITGNRYRQVKARNIKAEIKNPLDVFRASVQTVKWDPEMKIIRKAAELTKGLKTDKQKITAIYNFVVDTFSYDYDKINKIDLTYVPDIEKVYEEKSGICYDYAAVFAAMLRSQNIPAKLIKGYTDLVNGYHAWNEVYLAEEDRWMVIDTTYDSGLKKKNKKFTMEKDSKKYHASKEY
;
A
#
# COMPACT_ATOMS: atom_id res chain seq x y z
N MET A 1 -11.00 -27.67 23.99
CA MET A 1 -9.70 -27.71 23.29
C MET A 1 -9.23 -26.27 23.12
N LYS A 2 -8.11 -25.88 23.75
CA LYS A 2 -7.63 -24.49 23.79
C LYS A 2 -7.31 -24.03 22.36
N ILE A 3 -8.03 -23.01 21.88
CA ILE A 3 -7.79 -22.38 20.58
C ILE A 3 -6.46 -21.63 20.69
N THR A 4 -5.39 -22.22 20.17
CA THR A 4 -4.10 -21.56 20.03
C THR A 4 -4.31 -20.36 19.11
N LYS A 5 -4.37 -19.15 19.69
CA LYS A 5 -4.37 -17.90 18.95
C LYS A 5 -3.04 -17.81 18.21
N ILE A 6 -3.01 -18.16 16.94
CA ILE A 6 -1.84 -17.95 16.08
C ILE A 6 -1.81 -16.45 15.76
N ILE A 7 -0.97 -15.76 16.52
CA ILE A 7 -0.55 -14.39 16.29
C ILE A 7 0.31 -14.43 15.03
N ALA A 8 -0.21 -13.94 13.90
CA ALA A 8 0.63 -13.57 12.77
C ALA A 8 1.47 -12.37 13.21
N LEU A 9 2.58 -12.67 13.88
CA LEU A 9 3.62 -11.71 14.19
C LEU A 9 4.20 -11.31 12.83
N PHE A 10 3.82 -10.14 12.32
CA PHE A 10 4.55 -9.48 11.24
C PHE A 10 5.93 -9.13 11.81
N LEU A 11 6.82 -10.13 11.84
CA LEU A 11 8.21 -9.96 12.22
C LEU A 11 8.82 -8.99 11.22
N ILE A 12 9.05 -7.76 11.67
CA ILE A 12 9.89 -6.79 10.97
C ILE A 12 11.27 -7.43 10.88
N THR A 13 11.54 -8.13 9.79
CA THR A 13 12.88 -8.64 9.50
C THR A 13 13.72 -7.42 9.15
N ALA A 14 14.44 -6.90 10.14
CA ALA A 14 15.36 -5.81 9.93
C ALA A 14 16.42 -6.23 8.89
N LEU A 15 16.56 -5.45 7.83
CA LEU A 15 17.62 -5.65 6.84
C LEU A 15 18.97 -5.47 7.52
N ILE A 16 19.82 -6.50 7.44
CA ILE A 16 21.20 -6.43 7.92
C ILE A 16 22.08 -6.07 6.72
N PHE A 17 22.71 -4.91 6.78
CA PHE A 17 23.60 -4.43 5.71
C PHE A 17 25.01 -4.99 5.90
N SER A 18 25.62 -5.46 4.82
CA SER A 18 27.05 -5.77 4.83
C SER A 18 27.86 -4.47 4.80
N ALA A 19 28.92 -4.40 5.60
CA ALA A 19 29.70 -3.18 5.87
C ALA A 19 30.57 -2.68 4.69
N GLY A 20 30.32 -3.09 3.45
CA GLY A 20 31.30 -2.95 2.35
C GLY A 20 30.76 -2.52 0.98
N SER A 21 29.52 -2.03 0.84
CA SER A 21 28.98 -1.72 -0.50
C SER A 21 27.94 -0.60 -0.48
N TYR A 22 28.35 0.61 -0.09
CA TYR A 22 27.53 1.79 -0.34
C TYR A 22 27.79 2.27 -1.78
N VAL A 23 26.84 2.01 -2.68
CA VAL A 23 26.83 2.67 -3.98
C VAL A 23 26.49 4.14 -3.74
N LYS A 24 27.32 5.07 -4.22
CA LYS A 24 26.97 6.49 -4.17
C LYS A 24 25.71 6.71 -5.01
N ALA A 25 24.78 7.51 -4.51
CA ALA A 25 23.66 7.93 -5.32
C ALA A 25 24.20 8.66 -6.54
N ASP A 26 23.72 8.29 -7.73
CA ASP A 26 24.13 8.98 -8.94
C ASP A 26 23.73 10.46 -8.82
N GLN A 27 24.70 11.35 -9.04
CA GLN A 27 24.54 12.81 -9.01
C GLN A 27 24.14 13.36 -10.38
N THR A 28 24.01 12.50 -11.41
CA THR A 28 23.76 12.96 -12.77
C THR A 28 22.31 13.41 -12.97
N LYS A 29 22.23 14.71 -13.26
CA LYS A 29 21.11 15.54 -13.73
C LYS A 29 19.91 15.64 -12.77
N THR A 30 19.90 16.77 -12.08
CA THR A 30 18.79 17.43 -11.37
C THR A 30 17.68 17.88 -12.32
N GLY A 31 17.22 16.98 -13.20
CA GLY A 31 16.00 17.17 -13.96
C GLY A 31 14.87 16.48 -13.21
N ASP A 32 13.96 17.26 -12.65
CA ASP A 32 12.67 16.73 -12.21
C ASP A 32 12.00 16.09 -13.45
N HIS A 33 11.45 14.88 -13.30
CA HIS A 33 10.78 14.10 -14.36
C HIS A 33 11.67 13.37 -15.39
N GLN A 34 12.57 12.50 -14.93
CA GLN A 34 13.32 11.60 -15.80
C GLN A 34 13.09 10.11 -15.47
N THR A 35 13.05 9.27 -16.49
CA THR A 35 13.21 7.82 -16.36
C THR A 35 14.66 7.45 -16.72
N ASP A 36 15.34 6.73 -15.83
CA ASP A 36 16.64 6.12 -16.08
C ASP A 36 16.53 4.58 -16.11
N GLU A 37 17.67 3.88 -16.11
CA GLU A 37 17.68 2.42 -16.15
C GLU A 37 16.92 1.79 -14.95
N ASN A 38 17.04 2.34 -13.74
CA ASN A 38 16.56 1.69 -12.51
C ASN A 38 15.49 2.49 -11.77
N PHE A 39 15.34 3.79 -12.07
CA PHE A 39 14.40 4.69 -11.41
C PHE A 39 13.54 5.46 -12.41
N ASP A 40 12.28 5.67 -12.06
CA ASP A 40 11.36 6.53 -12.79
C ASP A 40 10.87 7.65 -11.88
N THR A 41 11.25 8.88 -12.20
CA THR A 41 10.90 10.08 -11.42
C THR A 41 9.82 10.93 -12.08
N THR A 42 9.23 10.46 -13.18
CA THR A 42 8.21 11.21 -13.93
C THR A 42 6.94 11.52 -13.12
N LYS A 43 6.64 10.74 -12.08
CA LYS A 43 5.45 10.86 -11.23
C LYS A 43 5.73 11.41 -9.82
N VAL A 44 6.92 11.99 -9.59
CA VAL A 44 7.31 12.51 -8.27
C VAL A 44 6.40 13.66 -7.83
N ASP A 45 6.00 14.55 -8.74
CA ASP A 45 5.06 15.63 -8.48
C ASP A 45 3.62 15.16 -8.17
N GLN A 46 3.31 13.92 -8.57
CA GLN A 46 2.07 13.19 -8.27
C GLN A 46 2.21 12.26 -7.06
N GLY A 47 3.33 12.35 -6.32
CA GLY A 47 3.50 11.65 -5.05
C GLY A 47 3.96 10.20 -5.15
N SER A 48 4.57 9.78 -6.27
CA SER A 48 5.13 8.42 -6.39
C SER A 48 6.45 8.37 -7.16
N VAL A 49 7.26 7.34 -6.90
CA VAL A 49 8.52 7.09 -7.60
C VAL A 49 8.59 5.63 -8.05
N GLY A 50 9.05 5.42 -9.28
CA GLY A 50 9.26 4.09 -9.84
C GLY A 50 10.64 3.55 -9.51
N ALA A 51 10.74 2.26 -9.23
CA ALA A 51 12.00 1.52 -9.19
C ALA A 51 11.86 0.18 -9.92
N ARG A 52 12.95 -0.27 -10.53
CA ARG A 52 13.10 -1.63 -11.10
C ARG A 52 14.55 -2.07 -11.00
N TYR A 53 14.78 -3.38 -10.99
CA TYR A 53 16.13 -3.91 -11.02
C TYR A 53 16.18 -5.35 -11.52
N ILE A 54 17.03 -5.60 -12.50
CA ILE A 54 17.31 -6.93 -13.04
C ILE A 54 18.65 -7.39 -12.44
N PRO A 55 18.64 -8.29 -11.44
CA PRO A 55 19.87 -8.86 -10.91
C PRO A 55 20.52 -9.77 -11.96
N SER A 56 21.85 -9.95 -11.89
CA SER A 56 22.58 -10.85 -12.80
C SER A 56 22.21 -12.33 -12.64
N GLU A 57 21.63 -12.69 -11.49
CA GLU A 57 21.13 -14.02 -11.13
C GLU A 57 19.79 -13.85 -10.42
N GLU A 58 18.94 -14.87 -10.41
CA GLU A 58 17.66 -14.81 -9.73
C GLU A 58 17.83 -14.64 -8.20
N LYS A 59 17.61 -13.41 -7.72
CA LYS A 59 17.75 -13.02 -6.30
C LYS A 59 16.56 -12.19 -5.84
N ARG A 60 16.27 -12.26 -4.54
CA ARG A 60 15.33 -11.32 -3.91
C ARG A 60 15.91 -9.92 -3.95
N VAL A 61 15.05 -8.96 -4.26
CA VAL A 61 15.42 -7.54 -4.35
C VAL A 61 14.45 -6.75 -3.49
N LYS A 62 14.95 -5.69 -2.87
CA LYS A 62 14.15 -4.75 -2.10
C LYS A 62 14.43 -3.33 -2.54
N THR A 63 13.44 -2.46 -2.41
CA THR A 63 13.64 -1.01 -2.50
C THR A 63 13.39 -0.35 -1.15
N ARG A 64 14.07 0.77 -0.90
CA ARG A 64 13.78 1.65 0.24
C ARG A 64 13.48 3.04 -0.27
N VAL A 65 12.38 3.60 0.22
CA VAL A 65 12.07 5.02 0.11
C VAL A 65 12.29 5.63 1.49
N GLN A 66 13.17 6.63 1.60
CA GLN A 66 13.47 7.28 2.88
C GLN A 66 13.70 8.78 2.72
N ASN A 67 13.39 9.55 3.76
CA ASN A 67 13.87 10.91 3.96
C ASN A 67 14.93 10.92 5.09
N SER A 68 15.14 12.06 5.76
CA SER A 68 16.08 12.16 6.89
C SER A 68 15.62 11.40 8.14
N ASP A 69 14.32 11.24 8.32
CA ASP A 69 13.73 10.83 9.60
C ASP A 69 13.17 9.40 9.55
N LEU A 70 12.53 9.06 8.44
CA LEU A 70 11.73 7.85 8.26
C LEU A 70 12.12 7.09 7.00
N LYS A 71 11.87 5.77 7.05
CA LYS A 71 12.14 4.84 5.96
C LYS A 71 11.04 3.80 5.80
N TYR A 72 10.81 3.41 4.56
CA TYR A 72 9.92 2.33 4.15
C TYR A 72 10.67 1.38 3.24
N ASP A 73 10.68 0.10 3.63
CA ASP A 73 11.25 -0.99 2.85
C ASP A 73 10.13 -1.75 2.14
N TYR A 74 10.36 -2.11 0.90
CA TYR A 74 9.44 -2.85 0.05
C TYR A 74 10.19 -3.99 -0.64
N ASP A 75 9.54 -5.12 -0.84
CA ASP A 75 10.01 -6.10 -1.82
C ASP A 75 9.88 -5.50 -3.22
N LEU A 76 10.86 -5.76 -4.09
CA LEU A 76 10.88 -5.28 -5.47
C LEU A 76 10.86 -6.50 -6.38
N PHE A 77 9.68 -6.78 -6.93
CA PHE A 77 9.40 -7.89 -7.83
C PHE A 77 9.61 -7.48 -9.30
N GLY A 78 9.47 -6.18 -9.59
CA GLY A 78 9.68 -5.54 -10.88
C GLY A 78 11.11 -5.75 -11.35
N ARG A 79 11.28 -6.76 -12.22
CA ARG A 79 12.53 -6.99 -12.95
C ARG A 79 12.61 -5.97 -14.09
N GLU A 80 11.86 -6.23 -15.14
CA GLU A 80 11.87 -5.43 -16.36
C GLU A 80 10.93 -4.22 -16.27
N ASN A 81 9.84 -4.37 -15.52
CA ASN A 81 8.83 -3.33 -15.34
C ASN A 81 9.05 -2.53 -14.06
N PHE A 82 8.75 -1.23 -14.12
CA PHE A 82 8.72 -0.38 -12.93
C PHE A 82 7.57 -0.74 -12.00
N GLU A 83 7.90 -0.87 -10.72
CA GLU A 83 6.93 -0.78 -9.64
C GLU A 83 7.01 0.61 -9.02
N TYR A 84 5.86 1.16 -8.63
CA TYR A 84 5.78 2.50 -8.06
C TYR A 84 5.56 2.43 -6.54
N PHE A 85 6.20 3.36 -5.84
CA PHE A 85 6.19 3.46 -4.39
C PHE A 85 5.76 4.88 -3.98
N PRO A 86 4.97 5.01 -2.91
CA PRO A 86 4.47 6.32 -2.49
C PRO A 86 5.60 7.20 -1.94
N LEU A 87 5.42 8.51 -2.07
CA LEU A 87 6.22 9.54 -1.40
C LEU A 87 5.43 10.11 -0.22
N GLN A 88 5.04 9.24 0.70
CA GLN A 88 4.14 9.54 1.82
C GLN A 88 4.79 10.31 2.97
N LEU A 89 6.08 10.63 2.87
CA LEU A 89 6.79 11.43 3.88
C LEU A 89 6.72 12.94 3.58
N GLY A 90 5.84 13.35 2.64
CA GLY A 90 5.63 14.74 2.25
C GLY A 90 6.68 15.29 1.28
N ASN A 91 6.71 16.61 1.14
CA ASN A 91 7.70 17.30 0.30
C ASN A 91 9.08 17.31 0.94
N GLY A 92 10.12 17.33 0.11
CA GLY A 92 11.51 17.40 0.57
C GLY A 92 12.43 16.41 -0.12
N ASN A 93 13.59 16.20 0.49
CA ASN A 93 14.62 15.33 -0.09
C ASN A 93 14.39 13.88 0.30
N TYR A 94 14.43 13.00 -0.70
CA TYR A 94 14.37 11.56 -0.51
C TYR A 94 15.61 10.89 -1.08
N LYS A 95 15.91 9.72 -0.54
CA LYS A 95 16.84 8.75 -1.10
C LYS A 95 16.08 7.46 -1.39
N VAL A 96 16.08 7.06 -2.65
CA VAL A 96 15.53 5.78 -3.11
C VAL A 96 16.70 4.81 -3.33
N LEU A 97 16.65 3.64 -2.71
CA LEU A 97 17.74 2.68 -2.70
C LEU A 97 17.25 1.32 -3.20
N VAL A 98 18.06 0.63 -3.99
CA VAL A 98 17.80 -0.78 -4.37
C VAL A 98 18.82 -1.67 -3.70
N PHE A 99 18.34 -2.80 -3.18
CA PHE A 99 19.13 -3.79 -2.48
C PHE A 99 18.94 -5.19 -3.07
N GLU A 100 20.04 -5.90 -3.27
CA GLU A 100 20.04 -7.29 -3.69
C GLU A 100 20.38 -8.20 -2.51
N ASN A 101 19.65 -9.32 -2.38
CA ASN A 101 19.88 -10.30 -1.33
C ASN A 101 21.23 -11.02 -1.51
N ILE A 102 21.96 -11.19 -0.42
CA ILE A 102 23.19 -12.00 -0.37
C ILE A 102 22.86 -13.39 0.20
N THR A 103 22.31 -13.41 1.42
CA THR A 103 21.93 -14.64 2.14
C THR A 103 21.03 -14.28 3.32
N GLY A 104 20.04 -15.12 3.64
CA GLY A 104 19.09 -14.85 4.73
C GLY A 104 18.52 -13.43 4.65
N ASN A 105 18.67 -12.64 5.72
CA ASN A 105 18.23 -11.24 5.77
C ASN A 105 19.35 -10.22 5.48
N ARG A 106 20.49 -10.67 4.90
CA ARG A 106 21.60 -9.81 4.51
C ARG A 106 21.46 -9.35 3.07
N TYR A 107 21.59 -8.04 2.87
CA TYR A 107 21.45 -7.40 1.57
C TYR A 107 22.61 -6.44 1.31
N ARG A 108 22.99 -6.30 0.03
CA ARG A 108 23.91 -5.26 -0.46
C ARG A 108 23.15 -4.19 -1.21
N GLN A 109 23.54 -2.93 -1.04
CA GLN A 109 23.02 -1.85 -1.87
C GLN A 109 23.64 -1.95 -3.27
N VAL A 110 22.79 -1.91 -4.31
CA VAL A 110 23.23 -2.05 -5.71
C VAL A 110 22.94 -0.79 -6.54
N LYS A 111 21.91 -0.02 -6.19
CA LYS A 111 21.58 1.25 -6.83
C LYS A 111 21.08 2.26 -5.80
N ALA A 112 21.20 3.55 -6.13
CA ALA A 112 20.71 4.64 -5.32
C ALA A 112 20.39 5.87 -6.17
N ARG A 113 19.31 6.57 -5.83
CA ARG A 113 18.88 7.83 -6.45
C ARG A 113 18.47 8.82 -5.36
N ASN A 114 18.94 10.06 -5.47
CA ASN A 114 18.39 11.16 -4.69
C ASN A 114 17.29 11.82 -5.51
N ILE A 115 16.17 12.16 -4.89
CA ILE A 115 15.07 12.89 -5.52
C ILE A 115 14.63 14.03 -4.59
N LYS A 116 14.14 15.11 -5.17
CA LYS A 116 13.46 16.18 -4.42
C LYS A 116 11.98 16.11 -4.78
N ALA A 117 11.13 15.85 -3.79
CA ALA A 117 9.69 15.77 -3.97
C ALA A 117 9.07 17.14 -3.78
N GLU A 118 8.45 17.66 -4.84
CA GLU A 118 7.64 18.87 -4.85
C GLU A 118 6.22 18.52 -5.31
N ILE A 119 5.50 17.82 -4.44
CA ILE A 119 4.13 17.36 -4.65
C ILE A 119 3.20 18.55 -4.50
N LYS A 120 2.44 18.86 -5.57
CA LYS A 120 1.55 20.03 -5.62
C LYS A 120 0.34 19.87 -4.70
N ASN A 121 -0.29 18.70 -4.74
CA ASN A 121 -1.38 18.35 -3.86
C ASN A 121 -0.98 17.12 -3.03
N PRO A 122 -0.77 17.26 -1.70
CA PRO A 122 -0.39 16.15 -0.83
C PRO A 122 -1.34 14.93 -0.91
N LEU A 123 -2.60 15.15 -1.30
CA LEU A 123 -3.57 14.07 -1.48
C LEU A 123 -3.26 13.16 -2.67
N ASP A 124 -2.45 13.60 -3.64
CA ASP A 124 -2.12 12.83 -4.84
C ASP A 124 -1.31 11.57 -4.51
N VAL A 125 -0.50 11.62 -3.44
CA VAL A 125 0.17 10.43 -2.88
C VAL A 125 -0.84 9.31 -2.61
N PHE A 126 -2.00 9.66 -2.05
CA PHE A 126 -3.06 8.72 -1.69
C PHE A 126 -4.09 8.51 -2.81
N ARG A 127 -3.80 8.99 -4.02
CA ARG A 127 -4.50 8.64 -5.27
C ARG A 127 -3.63 7.77 -6.18
N ALA A 128 -2.31 7.90 -6.07
CA ALA A 128 -1.35 7.18 -6.90
C ALA A 128 -1.56 5.66 -6.84
N SER A 129 -1.38 5.02 -8.01
CA SER A 129 -1.27 3.58 -8.15
C SER A 129 0.15 3.16 -7.77
N VAL A 130 0.29 2.50 -6.63
CA VAL A 130 1.56 2.07 -6.05
C VAL A 130 1.48 0.60 -5.66
N GLN A 131 2.60 -0.08 -5.44
CA GLN A 131 2.66 -1.53 -5.22
C GLN A 131 1.62 -2.06 -4.21
N THR A 132 1.47 -1.38 -3.06
CA THR A 132 0.56 -1.82 -1.98
C THR A 132 -0.91 -1.52 -2.25
N VAL A 133 -1.22 -0.65 -3.21
CA VAL A 133 -2.56 -0.24 -3.64
C VAL A 133 -2.54 -0.09 -5.17
N LYS A 134 -2.17 -1.17 -5.87
CA LYS A 134 -2.01 -1.15 -7.32
C LYS A 134 -3.38 -1.16 -7.97
N TRP A 135 -3.63 -0.19 -8.82
CA TRP A 135 -4.84 -0.11 -9.63
C TRP A 135 -4.51 0.30 -11.07
N ASP A 136 -5.29 -0.20 -12.02
CA ASP A 136 -5.22 0.17 -13.42
C ASP A 136 -6.66 0.22 -13.97
N PRO A 137 -7.03 1.21 -14.81
CA PRO A 137 -8.38 1.33 -15.37
C PRO A 137 -8.90 0.07 -16.06
N GLU A 138 -8.02 -0.77 -16.61
CA GLU A 138 -8.40 -1.96 -17.35
C GLU A 138 -8.79 -3.13 -16.44
N MET A 139 -8.37 -3.12 -15.16
CA MET A 139 -8.68 -4.15 -14.16
C MET A 139 -10.20 -4.29 -13.93
N LYS A 140 -10.70 -5.52 -13.81
CA LYS A 140 -12.14 -5.80 -13.68
C LYS A 140 -12.74 -5.12 -12.45
N ILE A 141 -12.05 -5.15 -11.31
CA ILE A 141 -12.55 -4.52 -10.08
C ILE A 141 -12.58 -2.98 -10.18
N ILE A 142 -11.67 -2.39 -10.95
CA ILE A 142 -11.60 -0.93 -11.16
C ILE A 142 -12.73 -0.48 -12.09
N ARG A 143 -13.02 -1.24 -13.15
CA ARG A 143 -14.24 -1.02 -13.94
C ARG A 143 -15.50 -1.16 -13.09
N LYS A 144 -15.52 -2.10 -12.15
CA LYS A 144 -16.65 -2.24 -11.20
C LYS A 144 -16.78 -1.01 -10.30
N ALA A 145 -15.68 -0.44 -9.83
CA ALA A 145 -15.71 0.82 -9.08
C ALA A 145 -16.36 1.93 -9.90
N ALA A 146 -15.94 2.11 -11.16
CA ALA A 146 -16.51 3.11 -12.05
C ALA A 146 -18.02 2.90 -12.33
N GLU A 147 -18.47 1.64 -12.44
CA GLU A 147 -19.88 1.29 -12.57
C GLU A 147 -20.68 1.68 -11.32
N LEU A 148 -20.19 1.29 -10.13
CA LEU A 148 -20.84 1.57 -8.84
C LEU A 148 -20.95 3.07 -8.57
N THR A 149 -19.99 3.87 -9.04
CA THR A 149 -19.96 5.31 -8.83
C THR A 149 -20.61 6.12 -9.94
N LYS A 150 -21.14 5.45 -10.99
CA LYS A 150 -21.72 6.12 -12.15
C LYS A 150 -22.90 7.00 -11.73
N GLY A 151 -22.82 8.28 -12.05
CA GLY A 151 -23.87 9.26 -11.75
C GLY A 151 -23.89 9.80 -10.32
N LEU A 152 -23.11 9.22 -9.39
CA LEU A 152 -22.96 9.74 -8.03
C LEU A 152 -22.19 11.07 -8.05
N LYS A 153 -22.61 12.00 -7.20
CA LYS A 153 -22.14 13.40 -7.24
C LYS A 153 -21.13 13.71 -6.15
N THR A 154 -21.33 13.14 -4.97
CA THR A 154 -20.47 13.41 -3.80
C THR A 154 -19.51 12.26 -3.54
N ASP A 155 -18.36 12.56 -2.95
CA ASP A 155 -17.40 11.56 -2.51
C ASP A 155 -18.04 10.68 -1.44
N LYS A 156 -18.87 11.23 -0.53
CA LYS A 156 -19.62 10.40 0.43
C LYS A 156 -20.48 9.32 -0.25
N GLN A 157 -21.18 9.67 -1.34
CA GLN A 157 -21.99 8.71 -2.09
C GLN A 157 -21.12 7.63 -2.72
N LYS A 158 -20.01 8.01 -3.37
CA LYS A 158 -19.08 7.08 -4.00
C LYS A 158 -18.41 6.15 -2.99
N ILE A 159 -17.92 6.71 -1.88
CA ILE A 159 -17.33 5.96 -0.76
C ILE A 159 -18.33 4.94 -0.25
N THR A 160 -19.58 5.35 -0.01
CA THR A 160 -20.63 4.46 0.51
C THR A 160 -20.96 3.33 -0.47
N ALA A 161 -21.06 3.61 -1.77
CA ALA A 161 -21.35 2.61 -2.78
C ALA A 161 -20.24 1.55 -2.89
N ILE A 162 -18.97 1.99 -2.93
CA ILE A 162 -17.81 1.09 -2.95
C ILE A 162 -17.68 0.33 -1.63
N TYR A 163 -17.88 0.98 -0.49
CA TYR A 163 -17.83 0.36 0.83
C TYR A 163 -18.84 -0.78 0.95
N ASN A 164 -20.11 -0.52 0.59
CA ASN A 164 -21.16 -1.54 0.62
C ASN A 164 -20.81 -2.73 -0.28
N PHE A 165 -20.30 -2.45 -1.49
CA PHE A 165 -19.85 -3.50 -2.39
C PHE A 165 -18.76 -4.37 -1.75
N VAL A 166 -17.72 -3.78 -1.17
CA VAL A 166 -16.61 -4.53 -0.55
C VAL A 166 -17.11 -5.34 0.66
N VAL A 167 -17.88 -4.74 1.56
CA VAL A 167 -18.41 -5.42 2.75
C VAL A 167 -19.29 -6.62 2.39
N ASP A 168 -20.03 -6.53 1.28
CA ASP A 168 -21.02 -7.53 0.88
C ASP A 168 -20.44 -8.63 -0.01
N THR A 169 -19.39 -8.31 -0.76
CA THR A 169 -18.84 -9.20 -1.78
C THR A 169 -17.77 -10.14 -1.23
N PHE A 170 -16.92 -9.66 -0.34
CA PHE A 170 -15.74 -10.40 0.09
C PHE A 170 -15.97 -11.22 1.35
N SER A 171 -15.19 -12.30 1.49
CA SER A 171 -15.16 -13.14 2.68
C SER A 171 -13.77 -13.18 3.32
N TYR A 172 -13.70 -13.12 4.65
CA TYR A 172 -12.41 -13.23 5.33
C TYR A 172 -11.85 -14.64 5.21
N ASP A 173 -10.60 -14.74 4.75
CA ASP A 173 -9.88 -16.01 4.60
C ASP A 173 -8.99 -16.28 5.81
N TYR A 174 -9.49 -17.12 6.73
CA TYR A 174 -8.78 -17.50 7.95
C TYR A 174 -7.66 -18.53 7.71
N ASP A 175 -7.64 -19.21 6.56
CA ASP A 175 -6.59 -20.17 6.24
C ASP A 175 -5.40 -19.45 5.59
N LYS A 176 -5.66 -18.47 4.72
CA LYS A 176 -4.65 -17.66 4.04
C LYS A 176 -3.74 -16.93 5.02
N ILE A 177 -4.28 -16.33 6.08
CA ILE A 177 -3.47 -15.56 7.05
C ILE A 177 -2.35 -16.40 7.71
N ASN A 178 -2.53 -17.71 7.80
CA ASN A 178 -1.54 -18.62 8.38
C ASN A 178 -0.53 -19.16 7.35
N LYS A 179 -0.73 -18.83 6.06
CA LYS A 179 0.04 -19.36 4.93
C LYS A 179 0.68 -18.25 4.06
N ILE A 180 0.50 -16.97 4.42
CA ILE A 180 1.08 -15.86 3.66
C ILE A 180 2.61 -15.89 3.72
N ASP A 181 3.25 -15.61 2.58
CA ASP A 181 4.68 -15.39 2.50
C ASP A 181 5.06 -14.07 3.21
N LEU A 182 6.29 -13.97 3.72
CA LEU A 182 6.81 -12.73 4.32
C LEU A 182 6.85 -11.55 3.35
N THR A 183 6.89 -11.82 2.05
CA THR A 183 6.91 -10.86 0.95
C THR A 183 5.52 -10.57 0.38
N TYR A 184 4.45 -11.03 1.05
CA TYR A 184 3.09 -10.91 0.53
C TYR A 184 2.66 -9.46 0.25
N VAL A 185 2.20 -9.21 -0.98
CA VAL A 185 1.52 -7.99 -1.43
C VAL A 185 0.18 -8.38 -2.09
N PRO A 186 -0.93 -7.66 -1.81
CA PRO A 186 -2.23 -7.96 -2.37
C PRO A 186 -2.25 -7.85 -3.89
N ASP A 187 -2.76 -8.87 -4.53
CA ASP A 187 -3.20 -8.83 -5.93
C ASP A 187 -4.72 -8.61 -5.92
N ILE A 188 -5.15 -7.38 -6.20
CA ILE A 188 -6.56 -7.02 -6.09
C ILE A 188 -7.45 -7.71 -7.14
N GLU A 189 -6.91 -8.09 -8.31
CA GLU A 189 -7.68 -8.84 -9.32
C GLU A 189 -7.85 -10.29 -8.86
N LYS A 190 -6.81 -10.91 -8.32
CA LYS A 190 -6.92 -12.25 -7.74
C LYS A 190 -7.91 -12.28 -6.57
N VAL A 191 -7.83 -11.31 -5.66
CA VAL A 191 -8.79 -11.15 -4.55
C VAL A 191 -10.20 -10.96 -5.09
N TYR A 192 -10.35 -10.17 -6.16
CA TYR A 192 -11.63 -9.98 -6.84
C TYR A 192 -12.18 -11.25 -7.49
N GLU A 193 -11.33 -12.11 -8.04
CA GLU A 193 -11.74 -13.39 -8.63
C GLU A 193 -12.12 -14.41 -7.55
N GLU A 194 -11.32 -14.52 -6.49
CA GLU A 194 -11.54 -15.45 -5.37
C GLU A 194 -12.68 -15.01 -4.44
N LYS A 195 -13.02 -13.71 -4.44
CA LYS A 195 -13.98 -13.10 -3.51
C LYS A 195 -13.63 -13.35 -2.03
N SER A 196 -12.35 -13.58 -1.74
CA SER A 196 -11.84 -13.82 -0.39
C SER A 196 -10.47 -13.18 -0.18
N GLY A 197 -10.15 -12.89 1.08
CA GLY A 197 -8.87 -12.29 1.44
C GLY A 197 -8.73 -12.01 2.93
N ILE A 198 -7.56 -11.53 3.33
CA ILE A 198 -7.25 -11.08 4.70
C ILE A 198 -7.41 -9.57 4.84
N CYS A 199 -7.21 -9.00 6.03
CA CYS A 199 -7.41 -7.56 6.25
C CYS A 199 -6.60 -6.66 5.30
N TYR A 200 -5.38 -7.08 4.95
CA TYR A 200 -4.54 -6.36 3.99
C TYR A 200 -5.16 -6.36 2.58
N ASP A 201 -5.80 -7.45 2.16
CA ASP A 201 -6.47 -7.56 0.86
C ASP A 201 -7.68 -6.64 0.78
N TYR A 202 -8.51 -6.65 1.83
CA TYR A 202 -9.67 -5.77 1.94
C TYR A 202 -9.26 -4.29 1.87
N ALA A 203 -8.23 -3.92 2.63
CA ALA A 203 -7.75 -2.55 2.67
C ALA A 203 -7.15 -2.10 1.33
N ALA A 204 -6.44 -2.99 0.63
CA ALA A 204 -5.90 -2.73 -0.69
C ALA A 204 -6.99 -2.63 -1.77
N VAL A 205 -7.95 -3.56 -1.79
CA VAL A 205 -9.11 -3.52 -2.69
C VAL A 205 -9.90 -2.23 -2.50
N PHE A 206 -10.26 -1.90 -1.26
CA PHE A 206 -11.08 -0.73 -0.98
C PHE A 206 -10.36 0.56 -1.36
N ALA A 207 -9.08 0.71 -0.98
CA ALA A 207 -8.29 1.86 -1.40
C ALA A 207 -8.12 1.92 -2.92
N ALA A 208 -7.81 0.83 -3.60
CA ALA A 208 -7.63 0.81 -5.05
C ALA A 208 -8.89 1.26 -5.81
N MET A 209 -10.06 0.75 -5.41
CA MET A 209 -11.34 1.17 -5.95
C MET A 209 -11.58 2.67 -5.73
N LEU A 210 -11.35 3.19 -4.52
CA LEU A 210 -11.51 4.62 -4.21
C LEU A 210 -10.54 5.51 -5.00
N ARG A 211 -9.25 5.15 -5.00
CA ARG A 211 -8.18 5.89 -5.69
C ARG A 211 -8.46 6.01 -7.18
N SER A 212 -8.96 4.93 -7.80
CA SER A 212 -9.36 4.95 -9.21
C SER A 212 -10.52 5.90 -9.53
N GLN A 213 -11.32 6.26 -8.53
CA GLN A 213 -12.41 7.23 -8.63
C GLN A 213 -12.01 8.62 -8.10
N ASN A 214 -10.70 8.88 -8.03
CA ASN A 214 -10.07 10.12 -7.59
C ASN A 214 -10.28 10.48 -6.10
N ILE A 215 -10.70 9.51 -5.29
CA ILE A 215 -10.90 9.68 -3.84
C ILE A 215 -9.61 9.28 -3.11
N PRO A 216 -8.95 10.20 -2.39
CA PRO A 216 -7.74 9.86 -1.64
C PRO A 216 -8.06 8.84 -0.54
N ALA A 217 -7.31 7.74 -0.54
CA ALA A 217 -7.51 6.67 0.43
C ALA A 217 -6.15 6.11 0.86
N LYS A 218 -5.83 6.26 2.14
CA LYS A 218 -4.66 5.63 2.75
C LYS A 218 -4.94 4.15 3.01
N LEU A 219 -3.92 3.32 2.85
CA LEU A 219 -3.88 1.98 3.43
C LEU A 219 -3.02 2.04 4.69
N ILE A 220 -3.65 1.80 5.84
CA ILE A 220 -2.97 1.83 7.13
C ILE A 220 -2.74 0.41 7.61
N LYS A 221 -1.57 0.17 8.21
CA LYS A 221 -1.30 -1.04 8.98
C LYS A 221 -0.90 -0.65 10.40
N GLY A 222 -1.39 -1.38 11.39
CA GLY A 222 -1.14 -1.07 12.80
C GLY A 222 -1.98 -1.93 13.74
N TYR A 223 -2.43 -1.32 14.83
CA TYR A 223 -3.21 -2.01 15.87
C TYR A 223 -4.53 -1.30 16.12
N THR A 224 -5.55 -2.06 16.53
CA THR A 224 -6.84 -1.53 16.93
C THR A 224 -7.40 -2.30 18.12
N ASP A 225 -8.19 -1.62 18.96
CA ASP A 225 -8.89 -2.26 20.08
C ASP A 225 -10.00 -3.23 19.65
N LEU A 226 -10.40 -3.20 18.38
CA LEU A 226 -11.54 -3.96 17.85
C LEU A 226 -11.16 -5.36 17.37
N VAL A 227 -9.89 -5.59 17.06
CA VAL A 227 -9.36 -6.82 16.46
C VAL A 227 -8.06 -7.20 17.15
N ASN A 228 -7.86 -8.48 17.45
CA ASN A 228 -6.60 -8.94 18.04
C ASN A 228 -5.53 -9.11 16.96
N GLY A 229 -4.35 -8.53 17.18
CA GLY A 229 -3.18 -8.69 16.32
C GLY A 229 -2.94 -7.49 15.39
N TYR A 230 -1.93 -7.61 14.54
CA TYR A 230 -1.63 -6.60 13.54
C TYR A 230 -2.72 -6.60 12.47
N HIS A 231 -3.23 -5.42 12.14
CA HIS A 231 -4.42 -5.23 11.32
C HIS A 231 -4.19 -4.18 10.23
N ALA A 232 -5.04 -4.22 9.20
CA ALA A 232 -5.02 -3.25 8.12
C ALA A 232 -6.42 -2.67 7.88
N TRP A 233 -6.48 -1.37 7.66
CA TRP A 233 -7.72 -0.60 7.44
C TRP A 233 -7.43 0.59 6.53
N ASN A 234 -8.43 1.46 6.33
CA ASN A 234 -8.29 2.65 5.51
C ASN A 234 -8.63 3.92 6.28
N GLU A 235 -7.92 4.99 5.95
CA GLU A 235 -8.38 6.35 6.16
C GLU A 235 -8.75 6.92 4.80
N VAL A 236 -9.97 7.43 4.66
CA VAL A 236 -10.51 7.94 3.40
C VAL A 236 -10.78 9.43 3.55
N TYR A 237 -10.26 10.24 2.64
CA TYR A 237 -10.46 11.68 2.70
C TYR A 237 -11.84 12.03 2.13
N LEU A 238 -12.65 12.73 2.93
CA LEU A 238 -13.98 13.19 2.58
C LEU A 238 -13.89 14.68 2.23
N ALA A 239 -13.86 15.00 0.95
CA ALA A 239 -13.59 16.35 0.46
C ALA A 239 -14.64 17.37 0.92
N GLU A 240 -15.90 16.97 1.06
CA GLU A 240 -16.98 17.85 1.52
C GLU A 240 -16.84 18.30 2.97
N GLU A 241 -16.10 17.54 3.79
CA GLU A 241 -15.88 17.80 5.21
C GLU A 241 -14.42 18.13 5.54
N ASP A 242 -13.55 18.22 4.52
CA ASP A 242 -12.10 18.46 4.63
C ASP A 242 -11.43 17.61 5.75
N ARG A 243 -11.72 16.31 5.78
CA ARG A 243 -11.21 15.43 6.83
C ARG A 243 -11.02 13.98 6.39
N TRP A 244 -10.19 13.27 7.14
CA TRP A 244 -10.03 11.82 7.03
C TRP A 244 -11.06 11.08 7.88
N MET A 245 -11.66 10.04 7.31
CA MET A 245 -12.61 9.13 7.93
C MET A 245 -11.98 7.75 8.03
N VAL A 246 -11.96 7.17 9.24
CA VAL A 246 -11.47 5.80 9.44
C VAL A 246 -12.55 4.80 9.05
N ILE A 247 -12.21 3.84 8.18
CA ILE A 247 -13.10 2.80 7.67
C ILE A 247 -12.39 1.45 7.72
N ASP A 248 -13.08 0.43 8.23
CA ASP A 248 -12.55 -0.94 8.36
C ASP A 248 -13.52 -1.93 7.75
N THR A 249 -13.39 -2.12 6.44
CA THR A 249 -14.24 -3.02 5.64
C THR A 249 -14.14 -4.48 6.07
N THR A 250 -13.00 -4.89 6.64
CA THR A 250 -12.79 -6.25 7.13
C THR A 250 -13.61 -6.50 8.39
N TYR A 251 -13.50 -5.59 9.36
CA TYR A 251 -14.25 -5.66 10.61
C TYR A 251 -15.75 -5.63 10.35
N ASP A 252 -16.19 -4.75 9.45
CA ASP A 252 -17.61 -4.59 9.11
C ASP A 252 -18.19 -5.79 8.36
N SER A 253 -17.46 -6.37 7.40
CA SER A 253 -17.86 -7.64 6.78
C SER A 253 -18.02 -8.75 7.84
N GLY A 254 -17.08 -8.83 8.79
CA GLY A 254 -17.14 -9.78 9.89
C GLY A 254 -18.33 -9.57 10.84
N LEU A 255 -18.70 -8.33 11.13
CA LEU A 255 -19.89 -8.00 11.93
C LEU A 255 -21.19 -8.26 11.18
N LYS A 256 -21.25 -7.89 9.89
CA LYS A 256 -22.41 -8.13 9.02
C LYS A 256 -22.76 -9.60 8.95
N LYS A 257 -21.78 -10.48 8.71
CA LYS A 257 -21.97 -11.95 8.70
C LYS A 257 -22.51 -12.51 10.02
N LYS A 258 -22.30 -11.82 11.13
CA LYS A 258 -22.79 -12.19 12.46
C LYS A 258 -24.09 -11.48 12.83
N ASN A 259 -24.74 -10.79 11.89
CA ASN A 259 -25.94 -9.98 12.10
C ASN A 259 -25.77 -8.96 13.26
N LYS A 260 -24.56 -8.43 13.44
CA LYS A 260 -24.28 -7.39 14.44
C LYS A 260 -24.43 -6.01 13.80
N LYS A 261 -24.80 -5.02 14.61
CA LYS A 261 -24.85 -3.62 14.20
C LYS A 261 -23.44 -3.06 14.06
N PHE A 262 -23.22 -2.22 13.06
CA PHE A 262 -21.97 -1.50 12.80
C PHE A 262 -22.26 -0.21 12.01
N THR A 263 -21.30 0.70 11.99
CA THR A 263 -21.31 1.94 11.21
C THR A 263 -20.06 1.97 10.34
N MET A 264 -20.14 2.50 9.12
CA MET A 264 -18.97 2.59 8.22
C MET A 264 -17.81 3.37 8.85
N GLU A 265 -18.11 4.53 9.42
CA GLU A 265 -17.13 5.37 10.11
C GLU A 265 -16.79 4.81 11.50
N LYS A 266 -15.49 4.73 11.79
CA LYS A 266 -14.94 4.25 13.06
C LYS A 266 -14.49 5.39 13.95
N ASP A 267 -14.50 5.13 15.26
CA ASP A 267 -13.84 5.96 16.25
C ASP A 267 -12.31 5.87 16.05
N SER A 268 -11.72 6.94 15.53
CA SER A 268 -10.28 7.00 15.22
C SER A 268 -9.40 6.80 16.44
N LYS A 269 -9.90 7.06 17.66
CA LYS A 269 -9.14 6.84 18.90
C LYS A 269 -8.81 5.36 19.16
N LYS A 270 -9.53 4.44 18.52
CA LYS A 270 -9.33 2.98 18.64
C LYS A 270 -8.38 2.41 17.59
N TYR A 271 -7.78 3.25 16.74
CA TYR A 271 -6.94 2.84 15.63
C TYR A 271 -5.57 3.52 15.75
N HIS A 272 -4.51 2.72 15.78
CA HIS A 272 -3.15 3.16 16.06
C HIS A 272 -2.25 2.78 14.89
N ALA A 273 -2.02 3.73 13.98
CA ALA A 273 -1.22 3.54 12.79
C ALA A 273 0.25 3.21 13.13
N SER A 274 0.81 2.23 12.42
CA SER A 274 2.25 1.91 12.44
C SER A 274 2.91 2.22 11.10
N LYS A 275 2.18 2.00 9.99
CA LYS A 275 2.62 2.27 8.63
C LYS A 275 1.45 2.81 7.81
N GLU A 276 1.77 3.75 6.92
CA GLU A 276 0.82 4.41 6.00
C GLU A 276 1.33 4.28 4.56
N TYR A 277 0.41 4.00 3.64
CA TYR A 277 0.64 3.77 2.21
C TYR A 277 -0.48 4.36 1.34
#